data_AF-A0A6J4REA3-F1
#
_entry.id   AF-A0A6J4REA3-F1
#
_cell.length_a   1.000
_cell.length_b   1.000
_cell.length_c   1.000
_cell.angle_alpha   90.00
_cell.angle_beta   90.00
_cell.angle_gamma   90.00
#
_symmetry.space_group_name_H-M   'P 1'
#
loop_
_entity.id
_entity.type
_entity.pdbx_description
1 polymer ?
#
loop_
_entity_poly.entity_id
_entity_poly.type
_entity_poly.pdbx_seq_one_letter_code
_entity_poly.pdbx_strand_id
1 'polypeptide(L)'
;PKVKVVETYDLTIPEGRSLREVAKLVADSPVRGRYARAAGEKRFLRRARALGLPAGRDTLEGFLFPATYELTGDAGVRDLIGKQLDAFEQNFASVPMRRAKRRNLTRYDVLIIASMIEREAMISKERPLIAAVIHNRLRAGMPLGIDATIRYATDNWTRPIRVSELEADGPYNTRLRQGLPPTPIGNPGLDSLKAAANPADADYLFYVVKPGTCGEHAFSATDAEFQRDSARYNAERDAAGGKSPTTC
;
A
#
# COMPACT_ATOMS: atom_id res chain seq x y z
N PRO A 1 -37.62 -4.05 -32.12
CA PRO A 1 -36.75 -4.58 -31.04
C PRO A 1 -36.70 -3.61 -29.85
N LYS A 2 -37.23 -4.02 -28.68
CA LYS A 2 -37.10 -3.21 -27.45
C LYS A 2 -35.65 -3.28 -26.99
N VAL A 3 -34.96 -2.14 -26.99
CA VAL A 3 -33.60 -2.02 -26.44
C VAL A 3 -33.70 -2.27 -24.94
N LYS A 4 -33.06 -3.35 -24.46
CA LYS A 4 -32.98 -3.65 -23.03
C LYS A 4 -31.90 -2.74 -22.44
N VAL A 5 -32.32 -1.64 -21.81
CA VAL A 5 -31.42 -0.76 -21.06
C VAL A 5 -30.97 -1.54 -19.82
N VAL A 6 -29.65 -1.74 -19.68
CA VAL A 6 -29.07 -2.35 -18.48
C VAL A 6 -28.66 -1.19 -17.58
N GLU A 7 -29.27 -1.08 -16.41
CA GLU A 7 -28.87 -0.08 -15.42
C GLU A 7 -27.46 -0.40 -14.90
N THR A 8 -26.60 0.61 -14.90
CA THR A 8 -25.24 0.54 -14.36
C THR A 8 -25.08 1.52 -13.20
N TYR A 9 -24.12 1.23 -12.33
CA TYR A 9 -23.69 2.11 -11.25
C TYR A 9 -22.17 2.02 -11.07
N ASP A 10 -21.60 3.08 -10.51
CA ASP A 10 -20.18 3.18 -10.23
C ASP A 10 -19.87 2.76 -8.79
N LEU A 11 -18.86 1.90 -8.64
CA LEU A 11 -18.27 1.56 -7.35
C LEU A 11 -16.80 1.97 -7.32
N THR A 12 -16.48 2.96 -6.49
CA THR A 12 -15.11 3.41 -6.27
C THR A 12 -14.43 2.60 -5.17
N ILE A 13 -13.30 1.99 -5.51
CA ILE A 13 -12.38 1.34 -4.58
C ILE A 13 -11.15 2.24 -4.40
N PRO A 14 -10.99 2.93 -3.27
CA PRO A 14 -9.86 3.83 -3.04
C PRO A 14 -8.52 3.10 -3.01
N GLU A 15 -7.46 3.81 -3.38
CA GLU A 15 -6.08 3.32 -3.28
C GLU A 15 -5.69 2.99 -1.83
N GLY A 16 -4.72 2.09 -1.68
CA GLY A 16 -4.12 1.68 -0.41
C GLY A 16 -4.96 0.71 0.41
N ARG A 17 -6.27 0.59 0.18
CA ARG A 17 -7.16 -0.28 0.95
C ARG A 17 -6.76 -1.75 0.85
N SER A 18 -6.72 -2.45 1.99
CA SER A 18 -6.54 -3.89 2.06
C SER A 18 -7.77 -4.65 1.58
N LEU A 19 -7.61 -5.92 1.24
CA LEU A 19 -8.71 -6.83 0.90
C LEU A 19 -9.81 -6.83 1.97
N ARG A 20 -9.43 -6.73 3.26
CA ARG A 20 -10.38 -6.64 4.37
C ARG A 20 -11.15 -5.32 4.39
N GLU A 21 -10.49 -4.18 4.16
CA GLU A 21 -11.16 -2.88 4.06
C GLU A 21 -12.08 -2.81 2.84
N VAL A 22 -11.64 -3.34 1.70
CA VAL A 22 -12.47 -3.42 0.49
C VAL A 22 -13.66 -4.35 0.72
N ALA A 23 -13.49 -5.47 1.43
CA ALA A 23 -14.61 -6.35 1.76
C ALA A 23 -15.68 -5.65 2.62
N LYS A 24 -15.28 -4.77 3.54
CA LYS A 24 -16.20 -3.92 4.34
C LYS A 24 -16.93 -2.93 3.42
N LEU A 25 -16.21 -2.21 2.55
CA LEU A 25 -16.78 -1.25 1.60
C LEU A 25 -17.78 -1.92 0.63
N VAL A 26 -17.43 -3.08 0.08
CA VAL A 26 -18.27 -3.82 -0.86
C VAL A 26 -19.54 -4.36 -0.18
N ALA A 27 -19.47 -4.71 1.11
CA ALA A 27 -20.64 -5.18 1.86
C ALA A 27 -21.73 -4.09 2.00
N ASP A 28 -21.34 -2.82 2.00
CA ASP A 28 -22.24 -1.67 2.05
C ASP A 28 -22.69 -1.18 0.65
N SER A 29 -22.31 -1.91 -0.41
CA SER A 29 -22.63 -1.59 -1.80
C SER A 29 -23.72 -2.51 -2.38
N PRO A 30 -24.32 -2.17 -3.55
CA PRO A 30 -25.27 -3.06 -4.22
C PRO A 30 -24.67 -4.37 -4.78
N VAL A 31 -23.34 -4.54 -4.76
CA VAL A 31 -22.64 -5.71 -5.30
C VAL A 31 -22.96 -6.97 -4.50
N ARG A 32 -23.48 -8.01 -5.17
CA ARG A 32 -23.92 -9.23 -4.48
C ARG A 32 -22.77 -10.20 -4.19
N GLY A 33 -22.73 -10.71 -2.97
CA GLY A 33 -21.90 -11.85 -2.58
C GLY A 33 -20.86 -11.55 -1.48
N ARG A 34 -20.04 -12.54 -1.15
CA ARG A 34 -19.01 -12.42 -0.11
C ARG A 34 -17.64 -12.15 -0.74
N TYR A 35 -17.25 -10.89 -0.83
CA TYR A 35 -16.04 -10.44 -1.53
C TYR A 35 -14.78 -11.19 -1.09
N ALA A 36 -14.47 -11.20 0.21
CA ALA A 36 -13.29 -11.89 0.74
C ALA A 36 -13.28 -13.41 0.44
N ARG A 37 -14.45 -14.05 0.47
CA ARG A 37 -14.57 -15.48 0.10
C ARG A 37 -14.31 -15.68 -1.39
N ALA A 38 -14.88 -14.83 -2.23
CA ALA A 38 -14.71 -14.91 -3.68
C ALA A 38 -13.24 -14.66 -4.08
N ALA A 39 -12.55 -13.73 -3.42
CA ALA A 39 -11.13 -13.45 -3.66
C ALA A 39 -10.21 -14.66 -3.40
N GLY A 40 -10.59 -15.55 -2.47
CA GLY A 40 -9.87 -16.81 -2.20
C GLY A 40 -10.11 -17.93 -3.22
N GLU A 41 -10.93 -17.73 -4.25
CA GLU A 41 -11.24 -18.79 -5.22
C GLU A 41 -10.02 -19.12 -6.10
N LYS A 42 -9.78 -20.43 -6.30
CA LYS A 42 -8.62 -20.96 -7.07
C LYS A 42 -8.45 -20.32 -8.45
N ARG A 43 -9.55 -19.94 -9.12
CA ARG A 43 -9.50 -19.31 -10.44
C ARG A 43 -8.86 -17.91 -10.42
N PHE A 44 -9.11 -17.12 -9.38
CA PHE A 44 -8.50 -15.80 -9.25
C PHE A 44 -7.06 -15.91 -8.74
N LEU A 45 -6.78 -16.84 -7.82
CA LEU A 45 -5.41 -17.15 -7.42
C LEU A 45 -4.55 -17.61 -8.62
N ARG A 46 -5.12 -18.40 -9.55
CA ARG A 46 -4.44 -18.78 -10.81
C ARG A 46 -4.14 -17.56 -11.68
N ARG A 47 -5.08 -16.62 -11.81
CA ARG A 47 -4.84 -15.35 -12.52
C ARG A 47 -3.74 -14.54 -11.84
N ALA A 48 -3.77 -14.37 -10.53
CA ALA A 48 -2.72 -13.67 -9.80
C ALA A 48 -1.33 -14.32 -9.96
N ARG A 49 -1.25 -15.66 -10.05
CA ARG A 49 0.01 -16.38 -10.36
C ARG A 49 0.56 -15.99 -11.73
N ALA A 50 -0.29 -15.87 -12.75
CA ALA A 50 0.12 -15.36 -14.06
C ALA A 50 0.61 -13.90 -14.00
N LEU A 51 0.09 -13.12 -13.05
CA LEU A 51 0.47 -11.73 -12.79
C LEU A 51 1.70 -11.58 -11.86
N GLY A 52 2.24 -12.69 -11.33
CA GLY A 52 3.46 -12.70 -10.53
C GLY A 52 3.30 -13.08 -9.05
N LEU A 53 2.13 -13.55 -8.61
CA LEU A 53 1.98 -14.15 -7.28
C LEU A 53 2.86 -15.40 -7.14
N PRO A 54 3.79 -15.46 -6.17
CA PRO A 54 4.66 -16.62 -5.99
C PRO A 54 3.91 -17.89 -5.59
N ALA A 55 4.51 -19.05 -5.87
CA ALA A 55 4.04 -20.32 -5.33
C ALA A 55 4.01 -20.30 -3.79
N GLY A 56 3.05 -20.99 -3.18
CA GLY A 56 2.86 -21.00 -1.72
C GLY A 56 2.19 -19.75 -1.15
N ARG A 57 1.79 -18.77 -1.98
CA ARG A 57 0.95 -17.64 -1.60
C ARG A 57 -0.47 -17.83 -2.12
N ASP A 58 -1.45 -17.66 -1.24
CA ASP A 58 -2.88 -17.85 -1.53
C ASP A 58 -3.68 -16.61 -1.11
N THR A 59 -3.26 -15.44 -1.59
CA THR A 59 -3.96 -14.17 -1.37
C THR A 59 -3.94 -13.30 -2.63
N LEU A 60 -4.98 -12.49 -2.78
CA LEU A 60 -5.06 -11.43 -3.79
C LEU A 60 -4.69 -10.04 -3.22
N GLU A 61 -4.21 -9.97 -1.98
CA GLU A 61 -3.75 -8.72 -1.39
C GLU A 61 -2.71 -8.05 -2.30
N GLY A 62 -2.97 -6.79 -2.69
CA GLY A 62 -2.19 -6.03 -3.67
C GLY A 62 -2.65 -6.15 -5.12
N PHE A 63 -3.28 -7.26 -5.52
CA PHE A 63 -3.66 -7.50 -6.92
C PHE A 63 -5.02 -6.91 -7.30
N LEU A 64 -5.84 -6.50 -6.33
CA LEU A 64 -7.19 -6.01 -6.58
C LEU A 64 -7.14 -4.50 -6.81
N PHE A 65 -6.81 -4.11 -8.04
CA PHE A 65 -6.45 -2.73 -8.38
C PHE A 65 -7.50 -1.71 -7.90
N PRO A 66 -7.09 -0.58 -7.31
CA PRO A 66 -8.01 0.48 -6.93
C PRO A 66 -8.42 1.32 -8.15
N ALA A 67 -9.73 1.47 -8.35
CA ALA A 67 -10.32 2.29 -9.40
C ALA A 67 -11.81 2.49 -9.14
N THR A 68 -12.46 3.27 -10.00
CA THR A 68 -13.93 3.28 -10.12
C THR A 68 -14.35 2.26 -11.17
N TYR A 69 -15.27 1.37 -10.78
CA TYR A 69 -15.76 0.29 -11.61
C TYR A 69 -17.24 0.50 -11.95
N GLU A 70 -17.54 0.63 -13.24
CA GLU A 70 -18.90 0.56 -13.75
C GLU A 70 -19.40 -0.90 -13.72
N LEU A 71 -20.49 -1.14 -12.99
CA LEU A 71 -21.09 -2.44 -12.74
C LEU A 71 -22.56 -2.44 -13.14
N THR A 72 -23.05 -3.55 -13.68
CA THR A 72 -24.48 -3.75 -13.94
C THR A 72 -25.24 -4.01 -12.64
N GLY A 73 -26.54 -3.72 -12.60
CA GLY A 73 -27.37 -3.94 -11.41
C GLY A 73 -27.41 -5.38 -10.88
N ASP A 74 -27.08 -6.37 -11.70
CA ASP A 74 -26.98 -7.79 -11.34
C ASP A 74 -25.53 -8.28 -11.07
N ALA A 75 -24.53 -7.40 -11.21
CA ALA A 75 -23.12 -7.76 -11.03
C ALA A 75 -22.84 -8.26 -9.61
N GLY A 76 -22.11 -9.37 -9.53
CA GLY A 76 -21.64 -9.94 -8.28
C GLY A 76 -20.19 -9.60 -7.96
N VAL A 77 -19.74 -9.97 -6.76
CA VAL A 77 -18.35 -9.78 -6.31
C VAL A 77 -17.31 -10.41 -7.25
N ARG A 78 -17.69 -11.42 -8.03
CA ARG A 78 -16.81 -12.12 -8.96
C ARG A 78 -16.55 -11.29 -10.22
N ASP A 79 -17.54 -10.53 -10.67
CA ASP A 79 -17.40 -9.61 -11.80
C ASP A 79 -16.49 -8.45 -11.41
N LEU A 80 -16.69 -7.90 -10.20
CA LEU A 80 -15.81 -6.88 -9.61
C LEU A 80 -14.36 -7.37 -9.50
N ILE A 81 -14.12 -8.55 -8.90
CA ILE A 81 -12.76 -9.11 -8.77
C ILE A 81 -12.13 -9.37 -10.15
N GLY A 82 -12.93 -9.81 -11.13
CA GLY A 82 -12.49 -9.96 -12.51
C GLY A 82 -11.96 -8.65 -13.09
N LYS A 83 -12.76 -7.58 -13.00
CA LYS A 83 -12.40 -6.23 -13.45
C LYS A 83 -11.19 -5.67 -12.71
N GLN A 84 -11.06 -5.92 -11.41
CA GLN A 84 -9.91 -5.48 -10.62
C GLN A 84 -8.60 -6.14 -11.05
N LEU A 85 -8.63 -7.44 -11.37
CA LEU A 85 -7.46 -8.15 -11.89
C LEU A 85 -7.13 -7.73 -13.32
N ASP A 86 -8.13 -7.44 -14.15
CA ASP A 86 -7.92 -6.88 -15.50
C ASP A 86 -7.25 -5.50 -15.41
N ALA A 87 -7.76 -4.64 -14.53
CA ALA A 87 -7.21 -3.31 -14.30
C ALA A 87 -5.78 -3.39 -13.73
N PHE A 88 -5.51 -4.33 -12.82
CA PHE A 88 -4.15 -4.57 -12.34
C PHE A 88 -3.21 -4.96 -13.48
N GLU A 89 -3.60 -5.92 -14.31
CA GLU A 89 -2.78 -6.39 -15.43
C GLU A 89 -2.44 -5.25 -16.39
N GLN A 90 -3.44 -4.47 -16.78
CA GLN A 90 -3.30 -3.32 -17.68
C GLN A 90 -2.38 -2.24 -17.09
N ASN A 91 -2.60 -1.86 -15.83
CA ASN A 91 -1.80 -0.82 -15.19
C ASN A 91 -0.38 -1.28 -14.92
N PHE A 92 -0.20 -2.51 -14.43
CA PHE A 92 1.13 -3.06 -14.15
C PHE A 92 1.96 -3.23 -15.42
N ALA A 93 1.34 -3.48 -16.58
CA ALA A 93 2.03 -3.53 -17.87
C ALA A 93 2.77 -2.21 -18.19
N SER A 94 2.29 -1.07 -17.67
CA SER A 94 2.92 0.25 -17.86
C SER A 94 4.06 0.56 -16.85
N VAL A 95 4.30 -0.32 -15.88
CA VAL A 95 5.29 -0.09 -14.81
C VAL A 95 6.72 -0.36 -15.34
N PRO A 96 7.67 0.59 -15.21
CA PRO A 96 9.02 0.47 -15.76
C PRO A 96 9.93 -0.46 -14.93
N MET A 97 9.73 -1.78 -15.07
CA MET A 97 10.41 -2.81 -14.27
C MET A 97 11.92 -2.95 -14.49
N ARG A 98 12.54 -2.20 -15.43
CA ARG A 98 13.96 -2.34 -15.78
C ARG A 98 14.88 -2.12 -14.57
N ARG A 99 14.62 -1.08 -13.76
CA ARG A 99 15.43 -0.76 -12.57
C ARG A 99 15.21 -1.78 -11.47
N ALA A 100 13.95 -2.14 -11.17
CA ALA A 100 13.60 -3.19 -10.22
C ALA A 100 14.29 -4.54 -10.54
N LYS A 101 14.23 -5.00 -11.79
CA LYS A 101 14.87 -6.26 -12.22
C LYS A 101 16.39 -6.26 -12.03
N ARG A 102 17.07 -5.14 -12.29
CA ARG A 102 18.52 -5.01 -12.02
C ARG A 102 18.88 -5.09 -10.54
N ARG A 103 17.91 -4.86 -9.66
CA ARG A 103 18.03 -5.02 -8.20
C ARG A 103 17.46 -6.37 -7.72
N ASN A 104 17.27 -7.32 -8.64
CA ASN A 104 16.71 -8.65 -8.37
C ASN A 104 15.30 -8.64 -7.73
N LEU A 105 14.53 -7.58 -7.94
CA LEU A 105 13.15 -7.51 -7.46
C LEU A 105 12.19 -8.15 -8.47
N THR A 106 11.34 -9.03 -7.96
CA THR A 106 10.22 -9.61 -8.71
C THR A 106 9.07 -8.61 -8.84
N ARG A 107 8.06 -8.96 -9.64
CA ARG A 107 6.80 -8.20 -9.69
C ARG A 107 6.13 -8.13 -8.32
N TYR A 108 6.20 -9.23 -7.55
CA TYR A 108 5.59 -9.29 -6.23
C TYR A 108 6.34 -8.43 -5.21
N ASP A 109 7.67 -8.38 -5.28
CA ASP A 109 8.45 -7.48 -4.40
C ASP A 109 8.12 -6.02 -4.66
N VAL A 110 8.00 -5.63 -5.94
CA VAL A 110 7.54 -4.28 -6.32
C VAL A 110 6.14 -4.01 -5.79
N LEU A 111 5.23 -4.99 -5.86
CA LEU A 111 3.89 -4.85 -5.34
C LEU A 111 3.86 -4.67 -3.81
N ILE A 112 4.70 -5.41 -3.07
CA ILE A 112 4.84 -5.27 -1.62
C ILE A 112 5.35 -3.85 -1.29
N ILE A 113 6.42 -3.41 -1.95
CA ILE A 113 7.00 -2.07 -1.75
C ILE A 113 5.97 -0.98 -2.08
N ALA A 114 5.25 -1.10 -3.19
CA ALA A 114 4.22 -0.15 -3.59
C ALA A 114 3.10 -0.03 -2.56
N SER A 115 2.66 -1.15 -1.97
CA SER A 115 1.62 -1.13 -0.94
C SER A 115 2.05 -0.41 0.35
N MET A 116 3.34 -0.44 0.67
CA MET A 116 3.89 0.32 1.80
C MET A 116 4.01 1.81 1.46
N ILE A 117 4.51 2.14 0.26
CA ILE A 117 4.58 3.53 -0.21
C ILE A 117 3.19 4.17 -0.21
N GLU A 118 2.17 3.47 -0.69
CA GLU A 118 0.79 4.00 -0.76
C GLU A 118 0.25 4.41 0.61
N ARG A 119 0.66 3.71 1.68
CA ARG A 119 0.21 3.99 3.04
C ARG A 119 1.03 5.06 3.76
N GLU A 120 2.22 5.37 3.26
CA GLU A 120 3.13 6.36 3.83
C GLU A 120 3.03 7.72 3.11
N ALA A 121 2.79 7.71 1.80
CA ALA A 121 2.77 8.91 0.98
C ALA A 121 1.45 9.66 1.10
N MET A 122 1.44 10.76 1.85
CA MET A 122 0.36 11.75 1.77
C MET A 122 0.48 12.64 0.53
N ILE A 123 1.70 12.82 0.02
CA ILE A 123 1.98 13.76 -1.07
C ILE A 123 2.61 13.02 -2.24
N SER A 124 2.03 13.20 -3.42
CA SER A 124 2.43 12.45 -4.61
C SER A 124 3.90 12.59 -4.99
N LYS A 125 4.49 13.77 -4.78
CA LYS A 125 5.90 14.05 -5.09
C LYS A 125 6.89 13.26 -4.20
N GLU A 126 6.45 12.75 -3.05
CA GLU A 126 7.32 12.07 -2.09
C GLU A 126 7.39 10.55 -2.31
N ARG A 127 6.47 9.96 -3.09
CA ARG A 127 6.47 8.51 -3.38
C ARG A 127 7.84 8.00 -3.86
N PRO A 128 8.53 8.65 -4.82
CA PRO A 128 9.86 8.19 -5.25
C PRO A 128 10.95 8.31 -4.18
N LEU A 129 10.83 9.25 -3.24
CA LEU A 129 11.77 9.43 -2.13
C LEU A 129 11.54 8.38 -1.05
N ILE A 130 10.28 8.10 -0.69
CA ILE A 130 9.93 7.00 0.22
C ILE A 130 10.40 5.67 -0.37
N ALA A 131 10.21 5.47 -1.69
CA ALA A 131 10.75 4.31 -2.39
C ALA A 131 12.28 4.23 -2.28
N ALA A 132 13.01 5.36 -2.41
CA ALA A 132 14.46 5.39 -2.22
C ALA A 132 14.84 4.92 -0.81
N VAL A 133 14.18 5.41 0.24
CA VAL A 133 14.41 4.96 1.63
C VAL A 133 14.20 3.46 1.78
N ILE A 134 13.10 2.91 1.28
CA ILE A 134 12.82 1.46 1.36
C ILE A 134 13.93 0.66 0.68
N HIS A 135 14.31 1.03 -0.55
CA HIS A 135 15.36 0.33 -1.28
C HIS A 135 16.73 0.45 -0.60
N ASN A 136 17.06 1.61 -0.04
CA ASN A 136 18.32 1.84 0.66
C ASN A 136 18.40 1.01 1.95
N ARG A 137 17.32 0.98 2.73
CA ARG A 137 17.23 0.15 3.94
C ARG A 137 17.34 -1.34 3.63
N LEU A 138 16.62 -1.84 2.60
CA LEU A 138 16.74 -3.23 2.16
C LEU A 138 18.17 -3.59 1.78
N ARG A 139 18.85 -2.71 1.03
CA ARG A 139 20.24 -2.89 0.61
C ARG A 139 21.22 -2.92 1.78
N ALA A 140 20.96 -2.10 2.80
CA ALA A 140 21.78 -2.01 4.01
C ALA A 140 21.46 -3.07 5.07
N GLY A 141 20.48 -3.95 4.84
CA GLY A 141 19.99 -4.89 5.85
C GLY A 141 19.33 -4.19 7.06
N MET A 142 18.84 -2.97 6.88
CA MET A 142 18.17 -2.21 7.94
C MET A 142 16.67 -2.59 8.00
N PRO A 143 16.08 -2.74 9.20
CA PRO A 143 14.63 -2.86 9.35
C PRO A 143 13.90 -1.68 8.69
N LEU A 144 12.76 -1.93 8.03
CA LEU A 144 12.04 -0.88 7.29
C LEU A 144 11.35 0.10 8.23
N GLY A 145 10.89 -0.36 9.40
CA GLY A 145 10.27 0.48 10.43
C GLY A 145 8.99 1.19 9.99
N ILE A 146 8.20 0.58 9.11
CA ILE A 146 7.00 1.18 8.49
C ILE A 146 5.79 0.89 9.37
N ASP A 147 5.12 1.94 9.86
CA ASP A 147 3.96 1.82 10.76
C ASP A 147 2.76 1.15 10.11
N ALA A 148 2.55 1.41 8.82
CA ALA A 148 1.45 0.84 8.07
C ALA A 148 1.44 -0.71 8.08
N THR A 149 2.59 -1.36 8.22
CA THR A 149 2.64 -2.83 8.27
C THR A 149 2.12 -3.38 9.61
N ILE A 150 2.32 -2.64 10.71
CA ILE A 150 1.75 -2.97 12.02
C ILE A 150 0.25 -2.71 12.01
N ARG A 151 -0.20 -1.59 11.45
CA ARG A 151 -1.63 -1.28 11.28
C ARG A 151 -2.36 -2.35 10.47
N TYR A 152 -1.72 -2.85 9.41
CA TYR A 152 -2.23 -3.97 8.66
C TYR A 152 -2.38 -5.23 9.54
N ALA A 153 -1.37 -5.60 10.31
CA ALA A 153 -1.42 -6.78 11.17
C ALA A 153 -2.54 -6.69 12.23
N THR A 154 -2.75 -5.51 12.82
CA THR A 154 -3.72 -5.30 13.91
C THR A 154 -5.11 -4.87 13.45
N ASP A 155 -5.32 -4.67 12.15
CA ASP A 155 -6.54 -4.04 11.57
C ASP A 155 -6.88 -2.69 12.22
N ASN A 156 -5.85 -1.94 12.66
CA ASN A 156 -5.99 -0.67 13.35
C ASN A 156 -5.53 0.50 12.47
N TRP A 157 -6.48 1.12 11.78
CA TRP A 157 -6.24 2.29 10.94
C TRP A 157 -6.69 3.62 11.57
N THR A 158 -7.38 3.58 12.72
CA THR A 158 -8.09 4.75 13.27
C THR A 158 -7.53 5.26 14.59
N ARG A 159 -6.95 4.41 15.42
CA ARG A 159 -6.36 4.83 16.71
C ARG A 159 -4.82 4.88 16.64
N PRO A 160 -4.17 5.60 17.58
CA PRO A 160 -2.72 5.52 17.76
C PRO A 160 -2.25 4.07 17.96
N ILE A 161 -1.05 3.78 17.45
CA ILE A 161 -0.37 2.50 17.67
C ILE A 161 0.18 2.52 19.10
N ARG A 162 -0.07 1.47 19.86
CA ARG A 162 0.45 1.33 21.23
C ARG A 162 1.89 0.88 21.19
N VAL A 163 2.67 1.25 22.22
CA VAL A 163 4.05 0.76 22.39
C VAL A 163 4.10 -0.77 22.35
N SER A 164 3.17 -1.44 23.02
CA SER A 164 3.09 -2.91 23.01
C SER A 164 2.84 -3.51 21.62
N GLU A 165 2.23 -2.77 20.68
CA GLU A 165 2.07 -3.21 19.28
C GLU A 165 3.34 -2.98 18.45
N LEU A 166 4.13 -1.95 18.77
CA LEU A 166 5.44 -1.71 18.16
C LEU A 166 6.45 -2.79 18.54
N GLU A 167 6.35 -3.29 19.77
CA GLU A 167 7.25 -4.31 20.35
C GLU A 167 6.75 -5.75 20.14
N ALA A 168 5.50 -5.94 19.72
CA ALA A 168 4.94 -7.26 19.50
C ALA A 168 5.63 -7.96 18.31
N ASP A 169 6.12 -9.19 18.54
CA ASP A 169 6.64 -10.01 17.45
C ASP A 169 5.51 -10.43 16.50
N GLY A 170 5.81 -10.37 15.20
CA GLY A 170 4.89 -10.77 14.15
C GLY A 170 5.52 -10.62 12.78
N PRO A 171 5.03 -11.36 11.77
CA PRO A 171 5.68 -11.40 10.47
C PRO A 171 5.59 -10.08 9.70
N TYR A 172 4.63 -9.19 10.04
CA TYR A 172 4.50 -7.85 9.46
C TYR A 172 5.16 -6.76 10.31
N ASN A 173 5.79 -7.07 11.45
CA ASN A 173 6.48 -6.06 12.24
C ASN A 173 7.85 -5.76 11.62
N THR A 174 7.88 -4.77 10.72
CA THR A 174 9.10 -4.36 10.00
C THR A 174 10.08 -3.54 10.83
N ARG A 175 9.80 -3.32 12.13
CA ARG A 175 10.78 -2.80 13.10
C ARG A 175 11.66 -3.89 13.66
N LEU A 176 11.09 -5.08 13.85
CA LEU A 176 11.76 -6.23 14.46
C LEU A 176 12.32 -7.19 13.42
N ARG A 177 11.85 -7.11 12.16
CA ARG A 177 12.26 -7.99 11.07
C ARG A 177 12.88 -7.20 9.92
N GLN A 178 14.02 -7.71 9.43
CA GLN A 178 14.65 -7.23 8.22
C GLN A 178 13.94 -7.76 6.98
N GLY A 179 14.01 -7.02 5.87
CA GLY A 179 13.43 -7.41 4.60
C GLY A 179 11.97 -6.95 4.43
N LEU A 180 11.34 -7.47 3.37
CA LEU A 180 9.95 -7.18 3.05
C LEU A 180 8.98 -7.97 3.94
N PRO A 181 7.79 -7.43 4.26
CA PRO A 181 6.74 -8.20 4.91
C PRO A 181 6.26 -9.35 3.99
N PRO A 182 5.51 -10.33 4.52
CA PRO A 182 5.15 -11.53 3.77
C PRO A 182 4.28 -11.25 2.54
N THR A 183 3.43 -10.23 2.58
CA THR A 183 2.53 -9.85 1.49
C THR A 183 2.44 -8.34 1.38
N PRO A 184 1.84 -7.81 0.29
CA PRO A 184 1.35 -6.44 0.28
C PRO A 184 0.41 -6.18 1.47
N ILE A 185 0.31 -4.93 1.88
CA ILE A 185 -0.55 -4.49 3.01
C ILE A 185 -1.79 -3.71 2.54
N GLY A 186 -2.06 -3.73 1.23
CA GLY A 186 -3.07 -2.92 0.57
C GLY A 186 -2.95 -3.02 -0.95
N ASN A 187 -3.93 -2.47 -1.67
CA ASN A 187 -3.91 -2.38 -3.12
C ASN A 187 -3.38 -1.01 -3.57
N PRO A 188 -2.12 -0.90 -4.03
CA PRO A 188 -1.53 0.38 -4.41
C PRO A 188 -2.03 0.88 -5.76
N GLY A 189 -1.99 2.20 -5.94
CA GLY A 189 -2.21 2.86 -7.23
C GLY A 189 -1.03 2.73 -8.19
N LEU A 190 -1.23 3.20 -9.42
CA LEU A 190 -0.20 3.15 -10.46
C LEU A 190 1.05 3.96 -10.10
N ASP A 191 0.89 5.09 -9.43
CA ASP A 191 2.01 5.97 -9.07
C ASP A 191 2.93 5.33 -8.02
N SER A 192 2.35 4.64 -7.03
CA SER A 192 3.10 3.86 -6.05
C SER A 192 3.80 2.66 -6.68
N LEU A 193 3.17 1.99 -7.65
CA LEU A 193 3.81 0.92 -8.44
C LEU A 193 5.01 1.45 -9.25
N LYS A 194 4.87 2.60 -9.90
CA LYS A 194 5.95 3.25 -10.64
C LYS A 194 7.09 3.66 -9.72
N ALA A 195 6.79 4.28 -8.57
CA ALA A 195 7.78 4.68 -7.58
C ALA A 195 8.53 3.47 -6.99
N ALA A 196 7.82 2.39 -6.66
CA ALA A 196 8.42 1.15 -6.18
C ALA A 196 9.40 0.54 -7.20
N ALA A 197 9.05 0.54 -8.48
CA ALA A 197 9.87 -0.01 -9.55
C ALA A 197 11.04 0.89 -9.96
N ASN A 198 10.87 2.20 -9.79
CA ASN A 198 11.82 3.24 -10.17
C ASN A 198 11.92 4.32 -9.07
N PRO A 199 12.63 4.04 -7.96
CA PRO A 199 12.80 5.01 -6.89
C PRO A 199 13.65 6.20 -7.34
N ALA A 200 13.58 7.30 -6.58
CA ALA A 200 14.49 8.42 -6.75
C ALA A 200 15.95 7.99 -6.54
N ASP A 201 16.87 8.64 -7.24
CA ASP A 201 18.31 8.47 -7.02
C ASP A 201 18.71 9.37 -5.84
N ALA A 202 18.46 8.90 -4.62
CA ALA A 202 18.76 9.59 -3.36
C ALA A 202 19.24 8.59 -2.30
N ASP A 203 20.15 9.03 -1.43
CA ASP A 203 20.77 8.20 -0.38
C ASP A 203 20.05 8.32 0.98
N TYR A 204 18.80 8.77 0.97
CA TYR A 204 18.01 8.89 2.19
C TYR A 204 17.79 7.53 2.85
N LEU A 205 17.90 7.51 4.18
CA LEU A 205 17.65 6.35 5.03
C LEU A 205 16.52 6.59 6.02
N PHE A 206 16.08 7.84 6.20
CA PHE A 206 15.07 8.20 7.18
C PHE A 206 14.14 9.27 6.62
N TYR A 207 12.93 9.31 7.17
CA TYR A 207 12.03 10.42 6.96
C TYR A 207 11.15 10.60 8.21
N VAL A 208 10.75 11.84 8.48
CA VAL A 208 9.78 12.21 9.52
C VAL A 208 8.92 13.34 9.01
N VAL A 209 7.67 13.40 9.45
CA VAL A 209 6.75 14.48 9.06
C VAL A 209 7.35 15.82 9.47
N LYS A 210 7.35 16.77 8.53
CA LYS A 210 7.80 18.14 8.72
C LYS A 210 6.67 18.97 9.35
N PRO A 211 6.88 19.52 10.55
CA PRO A 211 5.88 20.36 11.19
C PRO A 211 5.56 21.62 10.39
N GLY A 212 4.34 22.14 10.57
CA GLY A 212 3.84 23.34 9.86
C GLY A 212 3.62 23.14 8.37
N THR A 213 3.53 21.88 7.92
CA THR A 213 3.17 21.52 6.54
C THR A 213 1.93 20.64 6.52
N CYS A 214 1.31 20.48 5.35
CA CYS A 214 0.22 19.52 5.18
C CYS A 214 0.76 18.11 4.91
N GLY A 215 1.55 17.58 5.85
CA GLY A 215 2.07 16.21 5.80
C GLY A 215 3.28 15.98 4.89
N GLU A 216 4.07 17.01 4.57
CA GLU A 216 5.38 16.84 3.92
C GLU A 216 6.35 16.16 4.89
N HIS A 217 7.34 15.46 4.35
CA HIS A 217 8.39 14.81 5.13
C HIS A 217 9.74 15.53 4.97
N ALA A 218 10.50 15.58 6.06
CA ALA A 218 11.93 15.84 6.02
C ALA A 218 12.65 14.51 5.80
N PHE A 219 13.45 14.41 4.72
CA PHE A 219 14.23 13.22 4.39
C PHE A 219 15.68 13.40 4.81
N SER A 220 16.25 12.37 5.44
CA SER A 220 17.59 12.41 6.04
C SER A 220 18.44 11.21 5.60
N ALA A 221 19.72 11.44 5.33
CA ALA A 221 20.68 10.39 4.98
C ALA A 221 21.37 9.82 6.23
N THR A 222 21.47 10.63 7.29
CA THR A 222 22.12 10.25 8.55
C THR A 222 21.13 10.19 9.71
N ASP A 223 21.44 9.36 10.71
CA ASP A 223 20.66 9.31 11.96
C ASP A 223 20.72 10.67 12.68
N ALA A 224 21.86 11.36 12.68
CA ALA A 224 21.98 12.67 13.32
C ALA A 224 21.05 13.74 12.72
N GLU A 225 20.84 13.74 11.40
CA GLU A 225 19.83 14.59 10.75
C GLU A 225 18.42 14.19 11.17
N PHE A 226 18.13 12.89 11.11
CA PHE A 226 16.83 12.35 11.48
C PHE A 226 16.45 12.67 12.93
N GLN A 227 17.38 12.54 13.89
CA GLN A 227 17.14 12.86 15.29
C GLN A 227 16.86 14.36 15.50
N ARG A 228 17.51 15.25 14.72
CA ARG A 228 17.21 16.70 14.77
C ARG A 228 15.79 16.99 14.27
N ASP A 229 15.41 16.43 13.12
CA ASP A 229 14.08 16.62 12.55
C ASP A 229 12.99 15.99 13.42
N SER A 230 13.27 14.82 14.01
CA SER A 230 12.37 14.14 14.95
C SER A 230 12.18 14.92 16.24
N ALA A 231 13.27 15.46 16.81
CA ALA A 231 13.20 16.31 18.00
C ALA A 231 12.36 17.56 17.73
N ARG A 232 12.51 18.18 16.55
CA ARG A 232 11.67 19.31 16.14
C ARG A 232 10.20 18.90 16.04
N TYR A 233 9.89 17.78 15.38
CA TYR A 233 8.51 17.27 15.28
C TYR A 233 7.88 17.04 16.65
N ASN A 234 8.60 16.37 17.55
CA ASN A 234 8.09 16.09 18.89
C ASN A 234 7.88 17.37 19.71
N ALA A 235 8.81 18.34 19.64
CA ALA A 235 8.65 19.62 20.33
C ALA A 235 7.40 20.38 19.86
N GLU A 236 7.14 20.44 18.55
CA GLU A 236 5.95 21.10 18.00
C GLU A 236 4.65 20.32 18.33
N ARG A 237 4.69 18.98 18.31
CA ARG A 237 3.57 18.13 18.72
C ARG A 237 3.22 18.34 20.20
N ASP A 238 4.23 18.41 21.05
CA ASP A 238 4.05 18.59 22.49
C ASP A 238 3.51 20.00 22.79
N ALA A 239 3.98 21.03 22.09
CA ALA A 239 3.42 22.38 22.13
C ALA A 239 1.94 22.43 21.65
N ALA A 240 1.55 21.52 20.74
CA ALA A 240 0.18 21.35 20.27
C ALA A 240 -0.69 20.43 21.16
N GLY A 241 -0.22 20.06 22.36
CA GLY A 241 -0.95 19.21 23.30
C GLY A 241 -1.06 17.76 22.84
N GLY A 242 -0.04 17.24 22.15
CA GLY A 242 0.02 15.86 21.65
C GLY A 242 -0.68 15.65 20.30
N LYS A 243 -1.26 16.69 19.70
CA LYS A 243 -1.88 16.63 18.37
C LYS A 243 -0.82 16.75 17.27
N SER A 244 -1.11 16.19 16.09
CA SER A 244 -0.22 16.31 14.93
C SER A 244 0.09 17.79 14.65
N PRO A 245 1.37 18.19 14.56
CA PRO A 245 1.78 19.57 14.28
C PRO A 245 1.73 19.89 12.78
N THR A 246 0.86 19.22 12.02
CA THR A 246 0.62 19.44 10.60
C THR A 246 -0.47 20.47 10.40
N THR A 247 -0.34 21.33 9.40
CA THR A 247 -1.33 22.33 9.02
C THR A 247 -1.99 21.94 7.70
N CYS A 248 -3.04 21.13 7.82
CA CYS A 248 -4.08 20.90 6.83
C CYS A 248 -5.39 21.39 7.46
#